data_AF-A0A7X5Y808-F1
#
_entry.id   AF-A0A7X5Y808-F1
#
_cell.length_a   1.000
_cell.length_b   1.000
_cell.length_c   1.000
_cell.angle_alpha   90.00
_cell.angle_beta   90.00
_cell.angle_gamma   90.00
#
_symmetry.space_group_name_H-M   'P 1'
#
loop_
_entity.id
_entity.type
_entity.pdbx_description
1 polymer ?
#
loop_
_entity_poly.entity_id
_entity_poly.type
_entity_poly.pdbx_seq_one_letter_code
_entity_poly.pdbx_strand_id
1 'polypeptide(L)'
;MRPLTLALGGTLLTLAATPLAAQSMNAEVYHKRASALLKKGPLALLSRGEIRALAEEGQKAGLKAREQRLAVLKAGGKPRSCPPEGKQGMEVREFMARLGAIPRAERQRIDMTEAMTRISAAKFPCPA
;
A
#
# COMPACT_ATOMS: atom_id res chain seq x y z
N MET A 1 42.96 42.67 31.59
CA MET A 1 43.19 41.47 32.42
C MET A 1 41.87 40.72 32.53
N ARG A 2 41.80 39.48 32.02
CA ARG A 2 40.60 38.61 32.04
C ARG A 2 40.46 37.91 33.40
N PRO A 3 39.23 37.58 33.83
CA PRO A 3 38.88 36.16 33.98
C PRO A 3 37.47 35.86 33.42
N LEU A 4 37.30 34.92 32.49
CA LEU A 4 37.15 33.46 32.66
C LEU A 4 35.85 33.07 33.39
N THR A 5 34.79 32.79 32.62
CA THR A 5 33.59 32.07 33.08
C THR A 5 33.15 31.06 32.03
N LEU A 6 33.52 29.81 32.32
CA LEU A 6 32.93 28.52 31.96
C LEU A 6 31.97 28.44 30.76
N ALA A 7 32.48 27.85 29.69
CA ALA A 7 31.68 27.21 28.65
C ALA A 7 31.06 25.92 29.22
N LEU A 8 29.73 25.92 29.41
CA LEU A 8 28.96 24.68 29.50
C LEU A 8 28.66 24.19 28.09
N GLY A 9 29.38 23.15 27.68
CA GLY A 9 29.11 22.38 26.47
C GLY A 9 27.77 21.66 26.61
N GLY A 10 26.75 22.16 25.91
CA GLY A 10 25.51 21.44 25.65
C GLY A 10 25.57 20.85 24.25
N THR A 11 26.02 19.61 24.11
CA THR A 11 25.91 18.86 22.86
C THR A 11 24.43 18.56 22.62
N LEU A 12 23.75 19.43 21.87
CA LEU A 12 22.40 19.21 21.37
C LEU A 12 22.45 18.04 20.38
N LEU A 13 22.16 16.83 20.87
CA LEU A 13 21.91 15.64 20.07
C LEU A 13 20.57 15.84 19.36
N THR A 14 20.59 16.37 18.14
CA THR A 14 19.41 16.44 17.28
C THR A 14 19.04 15.03 16.82
N LEU A 15 18.09 14.39 17.52
CA LEU A 15 17.42 13.19 17.01
C LEU A 15 16.70 13.57 15.71
N ALA A 16 17.30 13.21 14.57
CA ALA A 16 16.63 13.22 13.28
C ALA A 16 15.47 12.21 13.35
N ALA A 17 14.25 12.71 13.57
CA ALA A 17 13.04 11.92 13.41
C ALA A 17 12.92 11.52 11.94
N THR A 18 13.38 10.32 11.60
CA THR A 18 13.06 9.72 10.31
C THR A 18 11.56 9.49 10.29
N PRO A 19 10.81 10.06 9.33
CA PRO A 19 9.39 9.78 9.23
C PRO A 19 9.24 8.28 9.00
N LEU A 20 8.62 7.59 9.96
CA LEU A 20 8.23 6.20 9.84
C LEU A 20 7.17 6.16 8.74
N ALA A 21 7.60 6.03 7.48
CA ALA A 21 6.71 5.85 6.36
C ALA A 21 5.83 4.66 6.70
N ALA A 22 4.52 4.90 6.82
CA ALA A 22 3.54 3.85 7.12
C ALA A 22 3.79 2.67 6.16
N GLN A 23 4.28 1.56 6.72
CA GLN A 23 4.65 0.40 5.91
C GLN A 23 3.36 -0.23 5.38
N SER A 24 3.29 -0.44 4.06
CA SER A 24 2.17 -1.15 3.46
C SER A 24 2.15 -2.60 3.96
N MET A 25 0.95 -3.12 4.21
CA MET A 25 0.74 -4.48 4.67
C MET A 25 1.25 -5.49 3.63
N ASN A 26 1.81 -6.61 4.09
CA ASN A 26 2.11 -7.75 3.23
C ASN A 26 0.83 -8.28 2.54
N ALA A 27 0.94 -8.63 1.25
CA ALA A 27 -0.22 -9.03 0.44
C ALA A 27 -0.85 -10.37 0.88
N GLU A 28 -0.05 -11.33 1.33
CA GLU A 28 -0.58 -12.61 1.84
C GLU A 28 -1.26 -12.42 3.21
N VAL A 29 -0.73 -11.55 4.07
CA VAL A 29 -1.38 -11.20 5.35
C VAL A 29 -2.73 -10.56 5.10
N TYR A 30 -2.78 -9.58 4.20
CA TYR A 30 -4.03 -8.95 3.78
C TYR A 30 -5.02 -9.99 3.24
N HIS A 31 -4.58 -10.82 2.27
CA HIS A 31 -5.43 -11.81 1.63
C HIS A 31 -6.07 -12.75 2.66
N LYS A 32 -5.28 -13.29 3.60
CA LYS A 32 -5.79 -14.16 4.67
C LYS A 32 -6.84 -13.47 5.54
N ARG A 33 -6.55 -12.25 6.00
CA ARG A 33 -7.45 -11.48 6.89
C ARG A 33 -8.76 -11.12 6.17
N ALA A 34 -8.67 -10.64 4.93
CA ALA A 34 -9.82 -10.31 4.11
C ALA A 34 -10.66 -11.55 3.76
N SER A 35 -10.03 -12.68 3.42
CA SER A 35 -10.74 -13.94 3.20
C SER A 35 -11.46 -14.43 4.46
N ALA A 36 -10.85 -14.28 5.64
CA ALA A 36 -11.48 -14.63 6.91
C ALA A 36 -12.72 -13.77 7.20
N LEU A 37 -12.67 -12.47 6.90
CA LEU A 37 -13.84 -11.60 7.00
C LEU A 37 -14.95 -11.99 6.03
N LEU A 38 -14.63 -12.26 4.76
CA LEU A 38 -15.63 -12.63 3.76
C LEU A 38 -16.37 -13.91 4.15
N LYS A 39 -15.66 -14.89 4.72
CA LYS A 39 -16.27 -16.14 5.22
C LYS A 39 -17.26 -15.93 6.37
N LYS A 40 -17.15 -14.83 7.13
CA LYS A 40 -18.11 -14.50 8.21
C LYS A 40 -19.47 -14.04 7.66
N GLY A 41 -19.55 -13.62 6.39
CA GLY A 41 -20.79 -13.11 5.80
C GLY A 41 -21.42 -11.99 6.64
N PRO A 42 -22.72 -12.05 6.97
CA PRO A 42 -23.39 -11.04 7.80
C PRO A 42 -22.74 -10.82 9.18
N LEU A 43 -22.09 -11.83 9.76
CA LEU A 43 -21.41 -11.72 11.06
C LEU A 43 -20.14 -10.85 10.98
N ALA A 44 -19.64 -10.54 9.77
CA ALA A 44 -18.52 -9.60 9.59
C ALA A 44 -18.86 -8.21 10.14
N LEU A 45 -20.15 -7.85 10.25
CA LEU A 45 -20.60 -6.59 10.87
C LEU A 45 -20.20 -6.46 12.34
N LEU A 46 -19.85 -7.55 13.03
CA LEU A 46 -19.28 -7.51 14.37
C LEU A 46 -17.78 -7.15 14.35
N SER A 47 -17.13 -7.21 13.19
CA SER A 47 -15.71 -6.96 12.95
C SER A 47 -15.45 -5.61 12.26
N ARG A 48 -16.24 -4.57 12.56
CA ARG A 48 -16.18 -3.25 11.86
C ARG A 48 -14.78 -2.63 11.85
N GLY A 49 -14.03 -2.75 12.94
CA GLY A 49 -12.66 -2.25 13.03
C GLY A 49 -11.72 -2.92 12.03
N GLU A 50 -11.83 -4.24 11.89
CA GLU A 50 -11.03 -5.02 10.94
C GLU A 50 -11.44 -4.72 9.49
N ILE A 51 -12.75 -4.60 9.21
CA ILE A 51 -13.25 -4.17 7.89
C ILE A 51 -12.65 -2.81 7.52
N ARG A 52 -12.73 -1.84 8.44
CA ARG A 52 -12.20 -0.49 8.21
C ARG A 52 -10.69 -0.53 7.97
N ALA A 53 -9.93 -1.25 8.80
CA ALA A 53 -8.48 -1.34 8.67
C ALA A 53 -8.06 -1.91 7.30
N LEU A 54 -8.70 -2.99 6.84
CA LEU A 54 -8.39 -3.60 5.55
C LEU A 54 -8.91 -2.76 4.36
N ALA A 55 -10.03 -2.07 4.51
CA ALA A 55 -10.51 -1.13 3.51
C ALA A 55 -9.54 0.04 3.32
N GLU A 56 -9.06 0.63 4.43
CA GLU A 56 -8.09 1.73 4.41
C GLU A 56 -6.74 1.28 3.82
N GLU A 57 -6.23 0.10 4.18
CA GLU A 57 -5.00 -0.44 3.59
C GLU A 57 -5.13 -0.64 2.08
N GLY A 58 -6.22 -1.26 1.62
CA GLY A 58 -6.45 -1.49 0.20
C GLY A 58 -6.55 -0.18 -0.61
N GLN A 59 -7.24 0.82 -0.06
CA GLN A 59 -7.33 2.15 -0.67
C GLN A 59 -5.97 2.84 -0.74
N LYS A 60 -5.21 2.86 0.36
CA LYS A 60 -3.86 3.46 0.41
C LYS A 60 -2.92 2.79 -0.59
N ALA A 61 -2.93 1.45 -0.64
CA ALA A 61 -2.12 0.69 -1.59
C ALA A 61 -2.50 0.97 -3.05
N GLY A 62 -3.81 1.06 -3.35
CA GLY A 62 -4.29 1.40 -4.69
C GLY A 62 -3.90 2.80 -5.14
N LEU A 63 -4.01 3.79 -4.25
CA LEU A 63 -3.55 5.16 -4.50
C LEU A 63 -2.05 5.21 -4.76
N LYS A 64 -1.25 4.54 -3.93
CA LYS A 64 0.20 4.48 -4.09
C LYS A 64 0.62 3.78 -5.39
N ALA A 65 -0.05 2.69 -5.78
CA ALA A 65 0.19 2.03 -7.06
C ALA A 65 -0.14 2.97 -8.25
N ARG A 66 -1.21 3.77 -8.14
CA ARG A 66 -1.55 4.81 -9.12
C ARG A 66 -0.47 5.90 -9.18
N GLU A 67 0.01 6.38 -8.04
CA GLU A 67 1.07 7.39 -7.97
C GLU A 67 2.37 6.88 -8.62
N GLN A 68 2.78 5.65 -8.33
CA GLN A 68 3.93 5.00 -8.97
C GLN A 68 3.78 4.93 -10.48
N ARG A 69 2.60 4.54 -10.97
CA ARG A 69 2.28 4.52 -12.41
C ARG A 69 2.39 5.90 -13.05
N LEU A 70 1.84 6.93 -12.40
CA LEU A 70 1.89 8.30 -12.89
C LEU A 70 3.31 8.88 -12.87
N ALA A 71 4.14 8.50 -11.88
CA ALA A 71 5.54 8.87 -11.84
C ALA A 71 6.32 8.30 -13.02
N VAL A 72 6.07 7.03 -13.39
CA VAL A 72 6.66 6.41 -14.60
C VAL A 72 6.26 7.18 -15.86
N LEU A 73 4.98 7.52 -16.00
CA LEU A 73 4.49 8.30 -17.15
C LEU A 73 5.13 9.69 -17.23
N LYS A 74 5.22 10.39 -16.08
CA LYS A 74 5.88 11.71 -16.01
C LYS A 74 7.36 11.64 -16.38
N ALA A 75 8.02 10.52 -16.09
CA ALA A 75 9.39 10.25 -16.49
C ALA A 75 9.54 9.78 -17.96
N GLY A 76 8.45 9.73 -18.73
CA GLY A 76 8.46 9.27 -20.13
C GLY A 76 8.58 7.75 -20.31
N GLY A 77 8.42 6.97 -19.23
CA GLY A 77 8.50 5.51 -19.27
C GLY A 77 7.18 4.82 -19.64
N LYS A 78 7.27 3.53 -20.01
CA LYS A 78 6.10 2.66 -20.24
C LYS A 78 5.56 2.14 -18.90
N PRO A 79 4.32 2.49 -18.47
CA PRO A 79 3.76 1.98 -17.23
C PRO A 79 3.40 0.49 -17.36
N ARG A 80 3.28 -0.20 -16.21
CA ARG A 80 2.86 -1.61 -16.15
C ARG A 80 1.36 -1.82 -16.42
N SER A 81 0.56 -0.76 -16.34
CA SER A 81 -0.89 -0.80 -16.55
C SER A 81 -1.40 0.47 -17.23
N CYS A 82 -2.46 0.33 -18.03
CA CYS A 82 -3.07 1.40 -18.83
C CYS A 82 -4.58 1.49 -18.57
N PRO A 83 -5.00 1.87 -17.35
CA PRO A 83 -6.42 2.05 -17.05
C PRO A 83 -7.00 3.21 -17.88
N PRO A 84 -8.28 3.13 -18.29
CA PRO A 84 -8.96 4.25 -18.93
C PRO A 84 -9.06 5.44 -17.98
N GLU A 85 -9.28 6.63 -18.55
CA GLU A 85 -9.42 7.86 -17.78
C GLU A 85 -10.61 7.80 -16.80
N GLY A 86 -10.52 8.56 -15.71
CA GLY A 86 -11.55 8.60 -14.68
C GLY A 86 -11.38 7.58 -13.55
N LYS A 87 -12.40 7.53 -12.67
CA LYS A 87 -12.40 6.64 -11.50
C LYS A 87 -12.74 5.22 -11.93
N GLN A 88 -11.83 4.29 -11.67
CA GLN A 88 -12.06 2.87 -11.90
C GLN A 88 -12.50 2.19 -10.61
N GLY A 89 -13.68 1.57 -10.63
CA GLY A 89 -14.19 0.76 -9.53
C GLY A 89 -13.72 -0.69 -9.63
N MET A 90 -13.74 -1.38 -8.49
CA MET A 90 -13.57 -2.83 -8.42
C MET A 90 -14.43 -3.36 -7.28
N GLU A 91 -15.32 -4.29 -7.60
CA GLU A 91 -16.10 -4.98 -6.59
C GLU A 91 -15.20 -5.81 -5.69
N VAL A 92 -15.53 -5.90 -4.39
CA VAL A 92 -14.68 -6.62 -3.41
C VAL A 92 -14.42 -8.07 -3.82
N ARG A 93 -15.41 -8.74 -4.42
CA ARG A 93 -15.25 -10.11 -4.96
C ARG A 93 -14.27 -10.18 -6.12
N GLU A 94 -14.34 -9.23 -7.06
CA GLU A 94 -13.39 -9.13 -8.17
C GLU A 94 -11.98 -8.88 -7.64
N PHE A 95 -11.85 -7.95 -6.70
CA PHE A 95 -10.58 -7.63 -6.05
C PHE A 95 -9.96 -8.84 -5.37
N MET A 96 -10.72 -9.56 -4.55
CA MET A 96 -10.23 -10.74 -3.85
C MET A 96 -9.91 -11.89 -4.80
N ALA A 97 -10.65 -12.04 -5.91
CA ALA A 97 -10.32 -13.03 -6.94
C ALA A 97 -8.97 -12.70 -7.62
N ARG A 98 -8.74 -11.43 -8.00
CA ARG A 98 -7.49 -11.01 -8.64
C ARG A 98 -6.30 -11.06 -7.69
N LEU A 99 -6.49 -10.68 -6.42
CA LEU A 99 -5.46 -10.85 -5.38
C LEU A 99 -5.16 -12.33 -5.17
N GLY A 100 -6.20 -13.17 -5.14
CA GLY A 100 -6.11 -14.62 -5.01
C GLY A 100 -5.36 -15.29 -6.17
N ALA A 101 -5.44 -14.73 -7.38
CA ALA A 101 -4.77 -15.22 -8.57
C ALA A 101 -3.24 -15.02 -8.55
N ILE A 102 -2.72 -14.08 -7.75
CA ILE A 102 -1.27 -13.97 -7.50
C ILE A 102 -0.84 -15.18 -6.65
N PRO A 103 0.09 -16.04 -7.09
CA PRO A 103 0.48 -17.23 -6.31
C PRO A 103 0.90 -16.89 -4.88
N ARG A 104 0.54 -17.75 -3.91
CA ARG A 104 0.82 -17.51 -2.49
C ARG A 104 2.29 -17.22 -2.21
N ALA A 105 3.19 -17.97 -2.83
CA ALA A 105 4.64 -17.80 -2.68
C ALA A 105 5.10 -16.38 -3.09
N GLU A 106 4.42 -15.78 -4.07
CA GLU A 106 4.69 -14.41 -4.50
C GLU A 106 4.03 -13.39 -3.57
N ARG A 107 2.77 -13.61 -3.17
CA ARG A 107 2.08 -12.72 -2.19
C ARG A 107 2.83 -12.59 -0.88
N GLN A 108 3.52 -13.64 -0.44
CA GLN A 108 4.35 -13.61 0.77
C GLN A 108 5.55 -12.66 0.65
N ARG A 109 5.98 -12.32 -0.57
CA ARG A 109 7.18 -11.52 -0.84
C ARG A 109 6.88 -10.08 -1.26
N ILE A 110 5.61 -9.71 -1.39
CA ILE A 110 5.19 -8.40 -1.86
C ILE A 110 4.24 -7.73 -0.86
N ASP A 111 4.22 -6.40 -0.88
CA ASP A 111 3.24 -5.61 -0.15
C ASP A 111 1.95 -5.42 -0.98
N MET A 112 0.95 -4.79 -0.36
CA MET A 112 -0.31 -4.49 -1.03
C MET A 112 -0.14 -3.49 -2.18
N THR A 113 0.88 -2.63 -2.16
CA THR A 113 1.14 -1.69 -3.25
C THR A 113 1.54 -2.43 -4.52
N GLU A 114 2.51 -3.34 -4.44
CA GLU A 114 2.92 -4.17 -5.58
C GLU A 114 1.80 -5.13 -6.01
N ALA A 115 1.03 -5.69 -5.06
CA ALA A 115 -0.14 -6.49 -5.40
C ALA A 115 -1.16 -5.67 -6.22
N MET A 116 -1.45 -4.43 -5.82
CA MET A 116 -2.34 -3.53 -6.56
C MET A 116 -1.79 -3.15 -7.94
N THR A 117 -0.47 -2.99 -8.08
CA THR A 117 0.18 -2.78 -9.38
C THR A 117 -0.06 -3.97 -10.31
N ARG A 118 0.12 -5.21 -9.83
CA ARG A 118 -0.12 -6.44 -10.60
C ARG A 118 -1.60 -6.64 -10.94
N ILE A 119 -2.48 -6.41 -9.98
CA ILE A 119 -3.95 -6.46 -10.19
C ILE A 119 -4.35 -5.47 -11.29
N SER A 120 -3.80 -4.25 -11.24
CA SER A 120 -4.07 -3.22 -12.24
C SER A 120 -3.51 -3.60 -13.62
N ALA A 121 -2.31 -4.18 -13.69
CA ALA A 121 -1.72 -4.66 -14.94
C ALA A 121 -2.55 -5.79 -15.57
N ALA A 122 -3.08 -6.71 -14.76
CA ALA A 122 -3.93 -7.79 -15.23
C ALA A 122 -5.34 -7.30 -15.64
N LYS A 123 -5.89 -6.28 -14.97
CA LYS A 123 -7.21 -5.71 -15.32
C LYS A 123 -7.13 -4.77 -16.53
N PHE A 124 -6.03 -4.03 -16.65
CA PHE A 124 -5.84 -2.99 -17.65
C PHE A 124 -4.46 -3.14 -18.32
N PRO A 125 -4.27 -4.19 -19.14
CA PRO A 125 -3.01 -4.38 -19.85
C PRO A 125 -2.76 -3.18 -20.77
N CYS A 126 -1.50 -2.77 -20.85
CA CYS A 126 -1.11 -1.79 -21.86
C CYS A 126 -1.10 -2.44 -23.25
N PRO A 127 -1.48 -1.71 -24.30
CA PRO A 127 -1.33 -2.18 -25.67
C PRO A 127 0.13 -2.52 -25.97
N ALA A 128 0.33 -3.52 -26.83
CA ALA A 128 1.65 -3.99 -27.26
C ALA A 128 2.44 -2.85 -27.90
#